data_AF-A0A1D7QVF7-F1
#
_entry.id   AF-A0A1D7QVF7-F1
#
_cell.length_a   1.000
_cell.length_b   1.000
_cell.length_c   1.000
_cell.angle_alpha   90.00
_cell.angle_beta   90.00
_cell.angle_gamma   90.00
#
_symmetry.space_group_name_H-M   'P 1'
#
loop_
_entity.id
_entity.type
_entity.pdbx_description
1 polymer ?
#
loop_
_entity_poly.entity_id
_entity_poly.type
_entity_poly.pdbx_seq_one_letter_code
_entity_poly.pdbx_strand_id
1 'polypeptide(L)'
;MKRKKQYADYIRLTDEENQKLINRLGKHQTQLRIRRLNELKIRGKRPLTLLSDYQALSAMTPRTVEPIRNKDQIESMKNVLKNSSYRDYFLFVLGLNTGLRVGDLLPLKASDVRGKKYVVLIEEKTTKAKRFPLNKDIREMISDYTTGMSDDDYLFASRMTGEPIRRDRAYKILRQAAEIAGVEYVGTHTMRKTFGYHFYKQYKDASMLQKIFNHSSQSITLRYIGISQEEIDEAIDDFSL
;
A
#
# COMPACT_ATOMS: atom_id res chain seq x y z
N MET A 1 19.34 4.85 -36.03
CA MET A 1 18.77 5.27 -34.71
C MET A 1 17.37 4.69 -34.57
N LYS A 2 17.05 4.01 -33.45
CA LYS A 2 15.69 3.52 -33.19
C LYS A 2 14.73 4.72 -33.02
N ARG A 3 13.61 4.74 -33.74
CA ARG A 3 12.64 5.86 -33.74
C ARG A 3 11.94 5.94 -32.39
N LYS A 4 11.95 7.10 -31.75
CA LYS A 4 11.19 7.35 -30.52
C LYS A 4 9.74 7.74 -30.86
N LYS A 5 8.78 7.17 -30.13
CA LYS A 5 7.35 7.51 -30.17
C LYS A 5 7.01 8.44 -29.02
N GLN A 6 5.91 9.18 -29.18
CA GLN A 6 5.37 10.07 -28.16
C GLN A 6 4.44 9.27 -27.24
N TYR A 7 4.72 9.31 -25.93
CA TYR A 7 3.92 8.62 -24.90
C TYR A 7 3.18 9.62 -23.98
N ALA A 8 3.53 10.90 -24.05
CA ALA A 8 2.80 12.07 -23.52
C ALA A 8 3.33 13.33 -24.23
N ASP A 9 2.70 14.49 -24.02
CA ASP A 9 3.03 15.77 -24.70
C ASP A 9 4.53 16.03 -24.86
N TYR A 10 5.30 15.80 -23.79
CA TYR A 10 6.72 16.04 -23.73
C TYR A 10 7.55 14.78 -23.48
N ILE A 11 6.99 13.58 -23.61
CA ILE A 11 7.68 12.31 -23.30
C ILE A 11 7.88 11.47 -24.55
N ARG A 12 9.14 11.13 -24.84
CA ARG A 12 9.52 10.30 -26.00
C ARG A 12 10.41 9.12 -25.61
N LEU A 13 9.97 7.92 -25.98
CA LEU A 13 10.65 6.65 -25.73
C LEU A 13 10.67 5.81 -27.00
N THR A 14 11.67 4.95 -27.16
CA THR A 14 11.59 3.82 -28.10
C THR A 14 10.66 2.74 -27.54
N ASP A 15 10.12 1.88 -28.40
CA ASP A 15 9.28 0.75 -27.96
C ASP A 15 10.05 -0.17 -26.99
N GLU A 16 11.34 -0.39 -27.22
CA GLU A 16 12.19 -1.19 -26.33
C GLU A 16 12.41 -0.53 -24.96
N GLU A 17 12.64 0.79 -24.91
CA GLU A 17 12.76 1.55 -23.65
C GLU A 17 11.44 1.47 -22.85
N ASN A 18 10.29 1.61 -23.53
CA ASN A 18 8.98 1.50 -22.89
C ASN A 18 8.75 0.07 -22.37
N GLN A 19 9.05 -0.96 -23.17
CA GLN A 19 8.91 -2.35 -22.73
C GLN A 19 9.82 -2.69 -21.55
N LYS A 20 11.05 -2.17 -21.53
CA LYS A 20 11.96 -2.32 -20.37
C LYS A 20 11.39 -1.68 -19.11
N LEU A 21 10.79 -0.48 -19.22
CA LEU A 21 10.10 0.16 -18.09
C LEU A 21 8.91 -0.68 -17.62
N ILE A 22 8.07 -1.17 -18.53
CA ILE A 22 6.89 -1.98 -18.21
C ILE A 22 7.31 -3.29 -17.53
N ASN A 23 8.31 -3.99 -18.05
CA ASN A 23 8.78 -5.25 -17.48
C ASN A 23 9.36 -5.04 -16.07
N ARG A 24 10.03 -3.91 -15.82
CA ARG A 24 10.66 -3.63 -14.53
C ARG A 24 9.67 -3.08 -13.51
N LEU A 25 8.80 -2.15 -13.91
CA LEU A 25 7.97 -1.34 -13.01
C LEU A 25 6.50 -1.77 -13.00
N GLY A 26 6.07 -2.51 -14.02
CA GLY A 26 4.66 -2.69 -14.37
C GLY A 26 4.11 -1.56 -15.25
N LYS A 27 3.08 -1.89 -16.03
CA LYS A 27 2.44 -0.98 -17.00
C LYS A 27 1.86 0.27 -16.32
N HIS A 28 1.07 0.08 -15.27
CA HIS A 28 0.48 1.17 -14.49
C HIS A 28 1.51 2.15 -13.93
N GLN A 29 2.63 1.65 -13.38
CA GLN A 29 3.67 2.50 -12.79
C GLN A 29 4.46 3.26 -13.84
N THR A 30 4.72 2.60 -14.98
CA THR A 30 5.31 3.26 -16.14
C THR A 30 4.44 4.44 -16.57
N GLN A 31 3.12 4.26 -16.62
CA GLN A 31 2.17 5.34 -16.93
C GLN A 31 2.16 6.47 -15.90
N LEU A 32 2.21 6.16 -14.60
CA LEU A 32 2.30 7.19 -13.55
C LEU A 32 3.60 7.99 -13.62
N ARG A 33 4.73 7.32 -13.89
CA ARG A 33 6.03 8.00 -14.08
C ARG A 33 6.03 8.87 -15.33
N ILE A 34 5.44 8.40 -16.44
CA ILE A 34 5.29 9.18 -17.68
C ILE A 34 4.47 10.44 -17.42
N ARG A 35 3.27 10.33 -16.82
CA ARG A 35 2.43 11.49 -16.46
C ARG A 35 3.18 12.49 -15.61
N ARG A 36 3.85 12.01 -14.55
CA ARG A 36 4.62 12.88 -13.65
C ARG A 36 5.78 13.58 -14.35
N LEU A 37 6.54 12.86 -15.18
CA LEU A 37 7.65 13.47 -15.91
C LEU A 37 7.12 14.51 -16.90
N ASN A 38 5.97 14.25 -17.53
CA ASN A 38 5.29 15.20 -18.41
C ASN A 38 4.93 16.48 -17.66
N GLU A 39 4.28 16.39 -16.50
CA GLU A 39 3.94 17.53 -15.64
C GLU A 39 5.18 18.32 -15.20
N LEU A 40 6.27 17.64 -14.84
CA LEU A 40 7.52 18.32 -14.48
C LEU A 40 8.11 19.08 -15.65
N LYS A 41 8.04 18.53 -16.86
CA LYS A 41 8.49 19.21 -18.08
C LYS A 41 7.62 20.42 -18.41
N ILE A 42 6.29 20.29 -18.32
CA ILE A 42 5.34 21.40 -18.49
C ILE A 42 5.68 22.55 -17.53
N ARG A 43 6.01 22.23 -16.28
CA ARG A 43 6.34 23.23 -15.24
C ARG A 43 7.80 23.71 -15.26
N GLY A 44 8.62 23.28 -16.23
CA GLY A 44 10.04 23.63 -16.30
C GLY A 44 10.91 23.07 -15.16
N LYS A 45 10.42 22.10 -14.37
CA LYS A 45 11.08 21.52 -13.19
C LYS A 45 11.79 20.19 -13.47
N ARG A 46 12.23 19.97 -14.71
CA ARG A 46 12.97 18.74 -15.06
C ARG A 46 14.32 18.76 -14.32
N PRO A 47 14.70 17.69 -13.59
CA PRO A 47 16.06 17.58 -13.08
C PRO A 47 17.04 17.58 -14.27
N LEU A 48 17.92 18.59 -14.32
CA LEU A 48 18.88 18.80 -15.41
C LEU A 48 19.90 17.64 -15.56
N THR A 49 19.99 16.77 -14.57
CA THR A 49 20.95 15.65 -14.49
C THR A 49 20.57 14.41 -15.31
N LEU A 50 19.39 14.37 -15.95
CA LEU A 50 18.90 13.18 -16.68
C LEU A 50 18.92 13.40 -18.20
N LEU A 51 19.90 12.80 -18.87
CA LEU A 51 20.20 12.97 -20.30
C LEU A 51 19.11 12.43 -21.24
N SER A 52 18.25 11.50 -20.80
CA SER A 52 17.13 10.97 -21.60
C SER A 52 15.85 10.74 -20.78
N ASP A 53 14.69 10.67 -21.46
CA ASP A 53 13.39 10.36 -20.83
C ASP A 53 13.38 8.98 -20.20
N TYR A 54 13.99 7.99 -20.86
CA TYR A 54 14.12 6.65 -20.30
C TYR A 54 14.93 6.66 -19.00
N GLN A 55 16.07 7.36 -18.96
CA GLN A 55 16.86 7.48 -17.73
C GLN A 55 16.08 8.24 -16.65
N ALA A 56 15.37 9.30 -17.02
CA ALA A 56 14.56 10.07 -16.08
C ALA A 56 13.45 9.23 -15.46
N LEU A 57 12.69 8.50 -16.28
CA LEU A 57 11.65 7.58 -15.83
C LEU A 57 12.23 6.42 -15.04
N SER A 58 13.42 5.93 -15.42
CA SER A 58 14.10 4.83 -14.73
C SER A 58 14.58 5.23 -13.35
N ALA A 59 15.16 6.43 -13.21
CA ALA A 59 15.70 6.96 -11.95
C ALA A 59 14.64 7.62 -11.07
N MET A 60 13.46 7.94 -11.62
CA MET A 60 12.36 8.54 -10.88
C MET A 60 11.94 7.63 -9.72
N THR A 61 12.17 8.10 -8.49
CA THR A 61 11.56 7.48 -7.33
C THR A 61 10.06 7.82 -7.35
N PRO A 62 9.18 6.84 -7.14
CA PRO A 62 7.77 7.13 -6.89
C PRO A 62 7.58 8.12 -5.76
N ARG A 63 6.64 9.04 -5.95
CA ARG A 63 6.22 9.94 -4.87
C ARG A 63 5.11 9.33 -4.01
N THR A 64 4.48 8.25 -4.47
CA THR A 64 3.27 7.71 -3.85
C THR A 64 3.43 6.23 -3.53
N VAL A 65 3.03 5.87 -2.31
CA VAL A 65 2.88 4.47 -1.89
C VAL A 65 1.71 3.85 -2.64
N GLU A 66 1.82 2.59 -3.05
CA GLU A 66 0.80 1.88 -3.86
C GLU A 66 0.22 0.67 -3.14
N PRO A 67 -0.97 0.18 -3.53
CA PRO A 67 -1.45 -1.12 -3.09
C PRO A 67 -0.65 -2.26 -3.73
N ILE A 68 -0.49 -3.37 -2.99
CA ILE A 68 0.02 -4.62 -3.54
C ILE A 68 -1.16 -5.34 -4.22
N ARG A 69 -1.18 -5.31 -5.55
CA ARG A 69 -2.31 -5.84 -6.34
C ARG A 69 -2.19 -7.34 -6.57
N ASN A 70 -0.97 -7.84 -6.80
CA ASN A 70 -0.71 -9.25 -7.01
C ASN A 70 -0.76 -10.03 -5.67
N LYS A 71 -1.59 -11.08 -5.60
CA LYS A 71 -1.72 -11.93 -4.41
C LYS A 71 -0.46 -12.75 -4.11
N ASP A 72 0.28 -13.17 -5.14
CA ASP A 72 1.54 -13.91 -4.96
C ASP A 72 2.61 -13.04 -4.30
N GLN A 73 2.63 -11.75 -4.63
CA GLN A 73 3.49 -10.77 -3.95
C GLN A 73 3.09 -10.56 -2.48
N ILE A 74 1.79 -10.62 -2.16
CA ILE A 74 1.31 -10.56 -0.77
C ILE A 74 1.78 -11.81 0.00
N GLU A 75 1.67 -12.99 -0.59
CA GLU A 75 2.15 -14.23 0.05
C GLU A 75 3.67 -14.25 0.19
N SER A 76 4.42 -13.77 -0.81
CA SER A 76 5.87 -13.62 -0.72
C SER A 76 6.27 -12.67 0.41
N MET A 77 5.60 -11.52 0.54
CA MET A 77 5.80 -10.58 1.65
C MET A 77 5.54 -11.25 3.01
N LYS A 78 4.42 -11.97 3.13
CA LYS A 78 4.06 -12.73 4.34
C LYS A 78 5.15 -13.73 4.71
N ASN A 79 5.65 -14.51 3.75
CA ASN A 79 6.68 -15.51 3.99
C ASN A 79 8.00 -14.89 4.46
N VAL A 80 8.46 -13.81 3.80
CA VAL A 80 9.68 -13.09 4.21
C VAL A 80 9.57 -12.54 5.63
N LEU A 81 8.43 -11.94 5.96
CA LEU A 81 8.19 -11.40 7.30
C LEU A 81 8.08 -12.52 8.33
N LYS A 82 7.38 -13.62 8.03
CA LYS A 82 7.20 -14.74 8.94
C LYS A 82 8.53 -15.41 9.29
N ASN A 83 9.41 -15.56 8.31
CA ASN A 83 10.74 -16.14 8.50
C ASN A 83 11.70 -15.23 9.29
N SER A 84 11.45 -13.92 9.34
CA SER A 84 12.32 -12.97 10.04
C SER A 84 11.79 -12.56 11.42
N SER A 85 10.48 -12.32 11.55
CA SER A 85 9.84 -11.97 12.81
C SER A 85 8.33 -12.20 12.77
N TYR A 86 7.83 -13.06 13.66
CA TYR A 86 6.40 -13.31 13.76
C TYR A 86 5.58 -12.05 14.12
N ARG A 87 6.15 -11.14 14.95
CA ARG A 87 5.57 -9.81 15.23
C ARG A 87 5.37 -9.01 13.95
N ASP A 88 6.38 -8.97 13.09
CA ASP A 88 6.36 -8.15 11.86
C ASP A 88 5.43 -8.76 10.81
N TYR A 89 5.39 -10.10 10.73
CA TYR A 89 4.37 -10.83 9.98
C TYR A 89 2.96 -10.48 10.46
N PHE A 90 2.73 -10.54 11.77
CA PHE A 90 1.41 -10.26 12.34
C PHE A 90 1.00 -8.80 12.12
N LEU A 91 1.93 -7.84 12.22
CA LEU A 91 1.69 -6.43 11.88
C LEU A 91 1.18 -6.29 10.45
N PHE A 92 1.83 -7.00 9.52
CA PHE A 92 1.45 -6.98 8.11
C PHE A 92 0.08 -7.59 7.87
N VAL A 93 -0.19 -8.78 8.44
CA VAL A 93 -1.47 -9.46 8.31
C VAL A 93 -2.61 -8.66 8.94
N LEU A 94 -2.43 -8.14 10.15
CA LEU A 94 -3.45 -7.33 10.81
C LEU A 94 -3.73 -6.05 10.02
N GLY A 95 -2.70 -5.37 9.51
CA GLY A 95 -2.87 -4.18 8.66
C GLY A 95 -3.62 -4.47 7.37
N LEU A 96 -3.35 -5.62 6.72
CA LEU A 96 -4.02 -6.05 5.50
C LEU A 96 -5.49 -6.43 5.70
N ASN A 97 -5.91 -6.77 6.92
CA ASN A 97 -7.28 -7.20 7.21
C ASN A 97 -8.14 -6.14 7.89
N THR A 98 -7.51 -5.11 8.48
CA THR A 98 -8.22 -4.03 9.18
C THR A 98 -8.24 -2.72 8.41
N GLY A 99 -7.30 -2.53 7.47
CA GLY A 99 -7.15 -1.30 6.73
C GLY A 99 -6.83 -0.09 7.63
N LEU A 100 -6.35 -0.30 8.86
CA LEU A 100 -5.94 0.78 9.74
C LEU A 100 -4.68 1.51 9.23
N ARG A 101 -4.47 2.76 9.67
CA ARG A 101 -3.18 3.41 9.43
C ARG A 101 -2.15 2.79 10.35
N VAL A 102 -0.88 2.74 9.93
CA VAL A 102 0.17 2.16 10.76
C VAL A 102 0.27 2.85 12.13
N GLY A 103 0.04 4.17 12.21
CA GLY A 103 0.04 4.91 13.48
C GLY A 103 -1.03 4.43 14.46
N ASP A 104 -2.18 4.00 13.96
CA ASP A 104 -3.28 3.49 14.79
C ASP A 104 -3.08 2.01 15.16
N LEU A 105 -2.28 1.26 14.38
CA LEU A 105 -1.97 -0.16 14.63
C LEU A 105 -0.91 -0.36 15.70
N LEU A 106 0.16 0.43 15.62
CA LEU A 106 1.35 0.26 16.46
C LEU A 106 1.07 0.30 17.97
N PRO A 107 0.23 1.22 18.51
CA PRO A 107 -0.02 1.31 19.94
C PRO A 107 -1.06 0.31 20.47
N LEU A 108 -1.62 -0.57 19.62
CA LEU A 108 -2.60 -1.56 20.09
C LEU A 108 -1.99 -2.49 21.14
N LYS A 109 -2.74 -2.72 22.21
CA LYS A 109 -2.43 -3.67 23.28
C LYS A 109 -3.23 -4.96 23.12
N ALA A 110 -2.83 -5.99 23.86
CA ALA A 110 -3.57 -7.26 23.88
C ALA A 110 -5.03 -7.08 24.32
N SER A 111 -5.29 -6.26 25.35
CA SER A 111 -6.64 -5.94 25.85
C SER A 111 -7.57 -5.29 24.82
N ASP A 112 -7.01 -4.55 23.85
CA ASP A 112 -7.79 -3.88 22.80
C ASP A 112 -8.40 -4.87 21.80
N VAL A 113 -7.79 -6.04 21.64
CA VAL A 113 -8.09 -6.98 20.55
C VAL A 113 -8.53 -8.37 21.02
N ARG A 114 -8.00 -8.86 22.16
CA ARG A 114 -8.17 -10.25 22.61
C ARG A 114 -9.62 -10.53 22.99
N GLY A 115 -10.18 -11.59 22.41
CA GLY A 115 -11.58 -11.99 22.63
C GLY A 115 -12.61 -10.98 22.12
N LYS A 116 -12.21 -9.94 21.38
CA LYS A 116 -13.11 -8.90 20.89
C LYS A 116 -13.63 -9.23 19.49
N LYS A 117 -14.88 -8.86 19.23
CA LYS A 117 -15.46 -8.83 17.86
C LYS A 117 -15.16 -7.53 17.12
N TYR A 118 -14.86 -6.48 17.87
CA TYR A 118 -14.63 -5.14 17.38
C TYR A 118 -13.50 -4.51 18.17
N VAL A 119 -12.65 -3.76 17.49
CA VAL A 119 -11.68 -2.88 18.13
C VAL A 119 -12.23 -1.47 18.08
N VAL A 120 -12.09 -0.74 19.18
CA VAL A 120 -12.48 0.66 19.30
C VAL A 120 -11.22 1.45 19.63
N LEU A 121 -10.92 2.46 18.82
CA LEU A 121 -9.77 3.34 19.05
C LEU A 121 -10.10 4.78 18.68
N ILE A 122 -9.29 5.70 19.18
CA ILE A 122 -9.25 7.09 18.71
C ILE A 122 -8.12 7.18 17.70
N GLU A 123 -8.43 7.54 16.46
CA GLU A 123 -7.41 7.66 15.41
C GLU A 123 -6.42 8.78 15.75
N GLU A 124 -5.12 8.48 15.71
CA GLU A 124 -4.05 9.42 16.10
C GLU A 124 -4.09 10.69 15.23
N LYS A 125 -4.38 10.52 13.92
CA LYS A 125 -4.34 11.62 12.96
C LYS A 125 -5.58 12.53 13.00
N THR A 126 -6.75 11.94 13.23
CA THR A 126 -8.03 12.66 13.05
C THR A 126 -8.74 12.93 14.36
N THR A 127 -8.26 12.33 15.46
CA THR A 127 -8.88 12.31 16.79
C THR A 127 -10.31 11.80 16.81
N LYS A 128 -10.74 11.10 15.76
CA LYS A 128 -12.07 10.51 15.65
C LYS A 128 -12.09 9.11 16.25
N ALA A 129 -13.14 8.81 17.00
CA ALA A 129 -13.44 7.45 17.40
C ALA A 129 -13.73 6.60 16.16
N LYS A 130 -13.17 5.39 16.14
CA LYS A 130 -13.38 4.40 15.10
C LYS A 130 -13.62 3.05 15.74
N ARG A 131 -14.68 2.39 15.28
CA ARG A 131 -15.00 1.00 15.60
C ARG A 131 -14.91 0.17 14.34
N PHE A 132 -14.08 -0.87 14.32
CA PHE A 132 -13.97 -1.76 13.16
C PHE A 132 -14.13 -3.22 13.57
N PRO A 133 -14.79 -4.05 12.73
CA PRO A 133 -14.98 -5.46 13.00
C PRO A 133 -13.68 -6.24 12.77
N LEU A 134 -13.51 -7.31 13.54
CA LEU A 134 -12.52 -8.34 13.29
C LEU A 134 -13.23 -9.57 12.70
N ASN A 135 -12.79 -10.02 11.52
CA ASN A 135 -13.32 -11.23 10.91
C ASN A 135 -12.91 -12.48 11.74
N LYS A 136 -13.47 -13.65 11.42
CA LYS A 136 -13.20 -14.89 12.17
C LYS A 136 -11.70 -15.24 12.17
N ASP A 137 -11.09 -15.28 10.99
CA ASP A 137 -9.70 -15.71 10.80
C ASP A 137 -8.71 -14.84 11.59
N ILE A 138 -8.93 -13.51 11.61
CA ILE A 138 -8.07 -12.59 12.37
C ILE A 138 -8.31 -12.71 13.87
N ARG A 139 -9.53 -13.01 14.32
CA ARG A 139 -9.77 -13.25 15.75
C ARG A 139 -9.05 -14.50 16.25
N GLU A 140 -9.03 -15.56 15.45
CA GLU A 140 -8.27 -16.78 15.75
C GLU A 140 -6.77 -16.46 15.82
N MET A 141 -6.24 -15.76 14.80
CA MET A 141 -4.83 -15.38 14.79
C MET A 141 -4.45 -14.43 15.94
N ILE A 142 -5.33 -13.51 16.35
CA ILE A 142 -5.13 -12.66 17.54
C ILE A 142 -5.09 -13.52 18.81
N SER A 143 -5.99 -14.51 18.93
CA SER A 143 -6.01 -15.42 20.09
C SER A 143 -4.66 -16.14 20.22
N ASP A 144 -4.17 -16.71 19.13
CA ASP A 144 -2.89 -17.41 19.12
C ASP A 144 -1.73 -16.46 19.38
N TYR A 145 -1.68 -15.33 18.68
CA TYR A 145 -0.61 -14.33 18.80
C TYR A 145 -0.49 -13.78 20.22
N THR A 146 -1.63 -13.57 20.89
CA THR A 146 -1.66 -12.99 22.22
C THR A 146 -1.54 -14.03 23.33
N THR A 147 -1.33 -15.31 23.02
CA THR A 147 -1.11 -16.33 24.05
C THR A 147 0.12 -16.00 24.89
N GLY A 148 -0.05 -15.91 26.21
CA GLY A 148 1.03 -15.58 27.15
C GLY A 148 1.35 -14.09 27.28
N MET A 149 0.69 -13.19 26.55
CA MET A 149 0.82 -11.74 26.75
C MET A 149 -0.07 -11.25 27.89
N SER A 150 0.42 -10.29 28.67
CA SER A 150 -0.41 -9.52 29.60
C SER A 150 -1.34 -8.56 28.86
N ASP A 151 -2.42 -8.13 29.49
CA ASP A 151 -3.41 -7.24 28.87
C ASP A 151 -2.83 -5.86 28.47
N ASP A 152 -1.78 -5.41 29.16
CA ASP A 152 -1.08 -4.16 28.90
C ASP A 152 0.05 -4.26 27.86
N ASP A 153 0.40 -5.48 27.43
CA ASP A 153 1.47 -5.67 26.46
C ASP A 153 1.06 -5.14 25.08
N TYR A 154 1.95 -4.37 24.47
CA TYR A 154 1.77 -3.93 23.09
C TYR A 154 1.93 -5.08 22.12
N LEU A 155 1.01 -5.18 21.15
CA LEU A 155 1.08 -6.19 20.08
C LEU A 155 2.37 -6.06 19.29
N PHE A 156 2.87 -4.84 19.10
CA PHE A 156 4.03 -4.54 18.27
C PHE A 156 5.17 -3.89 19.05
N ALA A 157 5.50 -4.46 20.21
CA ALA A 157 6.58 -3.99 21.07
C ALA A 157 7.98 -4.09 20.41
N SER A 158 8.81 -3.11 20.72
CA SER A 158 10.25 -3.11 20.50
C SER A 158 10.92 -4.01 21.53
N ARG A 159 11.80 -4.92 21.08
CA ARG A 159 12.55 -5.82 21.96
C ARG A 159 13.51 -5.09 22.90
N MET A 160 13.90 -3.85 22.54
CA MET A 160 14.84 -3.06 23.34
C MET A 160 14.15 -2.22 24.41
N THR A 161 12.92 -1.75 24.15
CA THR A 161 12.27 -0.72 24.99
C THR A 161 10.95 -1.17 25.60
N GLY A 162 10.34 -2.28 25.15
CA GLY A 162 8.98 -2.68 25.54
C GLY A 162 7.88 -1.83 24.89
N GLU A 163 8.17 -0.57 24.57
CA GLU A 163 7.28 0.36 23.85
C GLU A 163 6.97 -0.08 22.40
N PRO A 164 5.88 0.41 21.78
CA PRO A 164 5.58 0.15 20.38
C PRO A 164 6.74 0.51 19.46
N ILE A 165 6.97 -0.30 18.43
CA ILE A 165 7.89 0.11 17.37
C ILE A 165 7.40 1.41 16.73
N ARG A 166 8.35 2.27 16.36
CA ARG A 166 8.04 3.55 15.71
C ARG A 166 7.66 3.35 14.24
N ARG A 167 6.97 4.34 13.67
CA ARG A 167 6.52 4.33 12.26
C ARG A 167 7.66 4.17 11.26
N ASP A 168 8.83 4.76 11.54
CA ASP A 168 10.03 4.65 10.72
C ASP A 168 10.59 3.22 10.74
N ARG A 169 10.52 2.53 11.90
CA ARG A 169 10.89 1.11 11.99
C ARG A 169 9.92 0.24 11.20
N ALA A 170 8.61 0.47 11.33
CA ALA A 170 7.61 -0.23 10.53
C ALA A 170 7.82 -0.01 9.02
N TYR A 171 8.15 1.22 8.60
CA TYR A 171 8.52 1.50 7.21
C TYR A 171 9.72 0.68 6.74
N LYS A 172 10.81 0.63 7.53
CA LYS A 172 12.02 -0.14 7.19
C LYS A 172 11.73 -1.64 7.07
N ILE A 173 10.96 -2.20 8.00
CA ILE A 173 10.52 -3.60 7.98
C ILE A 173 9.77 -3.91 6.68
N LEU A 174 8.74 -3.12 6.37
CA LEU A 174 7.95 -3.31 5.16
C LEU A 174 8.79 -3.16 3.89
N ARG A 175 9.72 -2.20 3.87
CA ARG A 175 10.56 -1.96 2.70
C ARG A 175 11.55 -3.09 2.45
N GLN A 176 12.18 -3.61 3.49
CA GLN A 176 13.10 -4.75 3.38
C GLN A 176 12.41 -6.01 2.86
N ALA A 177 11.21 -6.32 3.40
CA ALA A 177 10.43 -7.43 2.91
C ALA A 177 10.01 -7.24 1.45
N ALA A 178 9.67 -6.00 1.08
CA ALA A 178 9.26 -5.64 -0.27
C ALA A 178 10.38 -5.83 -1.30
N GLU A 179 11.62 -5.49 -0.95
CA GLU A 179 12.78 -5.69 -1.81
C GLU A 179 13.01 -7.16 -2.15
N ILE A 180 12.85 -8.04 -1.16
CA ILE A 180 13.00 -9.49 -1.35
C ILE A 180 11.82 -10.06 -2.14
N ALA A 181 10.59 -9.60 -1.85
CA ALA A 181 9.37 -10.05 -2.51
C ALA A 181 9.12 -9.44 -3.90
N GLY A 182 10.05 -8.61 -4.41
CA GLY A 182 9.90 -7.93 -5.70
C GLY A 182 8.74 -6.94 -5.73
N VAL A 183 8.37 -6.37 -4.58
CA VAL A 183 7.29 -5.40 -4.43
C VAL A 183 7.89 -3.99 -4.43
N GLU A 184 7.49 -3.20 -5.42
CA GLU A 184 7.87 -1.81 -5.51
C GLU A 184 6.87 -0.90 -4.75
N TYR A 185 7.24 0.37 -4.53
CA TYR A 185 6.30 1.41 -4.04
C TYR A 185 5.73 1.20 -2.63
N VAL A 186 6.43 0.43 -1.77
CA VAL A 186 5.98 0.15 -0.41
C VAL A 186 6.34 1.27 0.56
N GLY A 187 5.37 1.68 1.36
CA GLY A 187 5.54 2.48 2.57
C GLY A 187 4.49 2.20 3.65
N THR A 188 4.36 3.08 4.63
CA THR A 188 3.48 2.88 5.81
C THR A 188 1.99 2.79 5.49
N HIS A 189 1.56 3.30 4.33
CA HIS A 189 0.18 3.22 3.87
C HIS A 189 -0.11 2.01 2.98
N THR A 190 0.89 1.19 2.65
CA THR A 190 0.75 0.06 1.71
C THR A 190 -0.35 -0.89 2.16
N MET A 191 -0.29 -1.37 3.42
CA MET A 191 -1.25 -2.33 3.95
C MET A 191 -2.69 -1.83 3.81
N ARG A 192 -2.92 -0.56 4.17
CA ARG A 192 -4.23 0.09 4.04
C ARG A 192 -4.68 0.23 2.60
N LYS A 193 -3.79 0.64 1.69
CA LYS A 193 -4.10 0.73 0.26
C LYS A 193 -4.43 -0.65 -0.30
N THR A 194 -3.64 -1.67 0.02
CA THR A 194 -3.85 -3.06 -0.37
C THR A 194 -5.23 -3.55 0.09
N PHE A 195 -5.59 -3.35 1.37
CA PHE A 195 -6.93 -3.65 1.86
C PHE A 195 -8.00 -2.96 1.00
N GLY A 196 -7.86 -1.65 0.76
CA GLY A 196 -8.83 -0.87 0.00
C GLY A 196 -8.99 -1.34 -1.44
N TYR A 197 -7.88 -1.65 -2.11
CA TYR A 197 -7.89 -2.20 -3.46
C TYR A 197 -8.65 -3.53 -3.52
N HIS A 198 -8.26 -4.51 -2.71
CA HIS A 198 -8.87 -5.85 -2.75
C HIS A 198 -10.34 -5.82 -2.30
N PHE A 199 -10.68 -5.03 -1.27
CA PHE A 199 -12.06 -4.84 -0.86
C PHE A 199 -12.92 -4.27 -2.00
N TYR A 200 -12.44 -3.20 -2.64
CA TYR A 200 -13.19 -2.60 -3.75
C TYR A 200 -13.29 -3.53 -4.95
N LYS A 201 -12.24 -4.29 -5.29
CA LYS A 201 -12.30 -5.26 -6.39
C LYS A 201 -13.33 -6.35 -6.13
N GLN A 202 -13.50 -6.77 -4.88
CA GLN A 202 -14.46 -7.80 -4.50
C GLN A 202 -15.90 -7.28 -4.44
N TYR A 203 -16.14 -6.13 -3.80
CA TYR A 203 -17.50 -5.65 -3.49
C TYR A 203 -17.98 -4.49 -4.36
N LYS A 204 -17.07 -3.82 -5.08
CA LYS A 204 -17.33 -2.64 -5.92
C LYS A 204 -18.02 -1.47 -5.19
N ASP A 205 -17.95 -1.45 -3.86
CA ASP A 205 -18.62 -0.45 -3.02
C ASP A 205 -17.62 0.55 -2.40
N ALA A 206 -17.42 1.68 -3.10
CA ALA A 206 -16.58 2.77 -2.62
C ALA A 206 -17.17 3.51 -1.40
N SER A 207 -18.50 3.51 -1.23
CA SER A 207 -19.19 4.16 -0.12
C SER A 207 -18.98 3.39 1.18
N MET A 208 -19.10 2.06 1.14
CA MET A 208 -18.79 1.20 2.27
C MET A 208 -17.30 1.31 2.62
N LEU A 209 -16.42 1.30 1.62
CA LEU A 209 -14.99 1.46 1.88
C LEU A 209 -14.65 2.83 2.51
N GLN A 210 -15.33 3.90 2.11
CA GLN A 210 -15.19 5.21 2.75
C GLN A 210 -15.56 5.15 4.25
N LYS A 211 -16.67 4.49 4.60
CA LYS A 211 -17.09 4.28 5.99
C LYS A 211 -16.06 3.44 6.76
N ILE A 212 -15.59 2.34 6.18
CA ILE A 212 -14.54 1.48 6.77
C ILE A 212 -13.26 2.29 7.03
N PHE A 213 -12.89 3.17 6.12
CA PHE A 213 -11.72 4.02 6.26
C PHE A 213 -11.92 5.26 7.13
N ASN A 214 -13.15 5.57 7.54
CA ASN A 214 -13.49 6.80 8.25
C ASN A 214 -13.03 8.07 7.49
N HIS A 215 -13.17 8.06 6.16
CA HIS A 215 -12.79 9.18 5.30
C HIS A 215 -13.94 10.19 5.15
N SER A 216 -13.60 11.48 5.11
CA SER A 216 -14.58 12.57 4.92
C SER A 216 -15.15 12.64 3.51
N SER A 217 -14.50 12.05 2.51
CA SER A 217 -14.99 12.01 1.13
C SER A 217 -14.60 10.72 0.39
N GLN A 218 -15.39 10.33 -0.60
CA GLN A 218 -15.08 9.22 -1.52
C GLN A 218 -13.82 9.49 -2.34
N SER A 219 -13.55 10.75 -2.70
CA SER A 219 -12.34 11.12 -3.45
C SER A 219 -11.05 10.75 -2.70
N ILE A 220 -11.05 10.80 -1.37
CA ILE A 220 -9.94 10.29 -0.56
C ILE A 220 -9.84 8.78 -0.71
N THR A 221 -10.95 8.06 -0.62
CA THR A 221 -11.01 6.59 -0.75
C THR A 221 -10.55 6.08 -2.11
N LEU A 222 -10.95 6.75 -3.20
CA LEU A 222 -10.52 6.39 -4.56
C LEU A 222 -8.98 6.43 -4.72
N ARG A 223 -8.30 7.36 -4.05
CA ARG A 223 -6.82 7.41 -4.01
C ARG A 223 -6.17 6.23 -3.28
N TYR A 224 -6.91 5.53 -2.41
CA TYR A 224 -6.43 4.33 -1.74
C TYR A 224 -6.65 3.08 -2.58
N ILE A 225 -7.73 3.03 -3.36
CA ILE A 225 -8.00 1.93 -4.29
C ILE A 225 -6.97 1.98 -5.43
N GLY A 226 -6.69 3.16 -5.98
CA GLY A 226 -5.73 3.28 -7.09
C GLY A 226 -6.20 2.54 -8.33
N ILE A 227 -7.49 2.72 -8.69
CA ILE A 227 -8.05 2.25 -9.95
C ILE A 227 -7.16 2.77 -11.08
N SER A 228 -6.62 1.87 -11.89
CA SER A 228 -5.78 2.26 -13.02
C SER A 228 -6.64 2.79 -14.17
N GLN A 229 -6.03 3.57 -15.07
CA GLN A 229 -6.70 3.95 -16.31
C GLN A 229 -7.07 2.70 -17.13
N GLU A 230 -6.23 1.66 -17.10
CA GLU A 230 -6.51 0.40 -17.79
C GLU A 230 -7.79 -0.27 -17.28
N GLU A 231 -8.03 -0.24 -15.97
CA GLU A 231 -9.27 -0.79 -15.39
C GLU A 231 -10.51 0.02 -15.78
N ILE A 232 -10.35 1.31 -16.11
CA ILE A 232 -11.43 2.15 -16.63
C ILE A 232 -11.68 1.80 -18.10
N ASP A 233 -10.61 1.71 -18.89
CA ASP A 233 -10.67 1.40 -20.31
C ASP A 233 -11.32 0.02 -20.55
N GLU A 234 -10.88 -1.01 -19.82
CA GLU A 234 -11.48 -2.36 -19.86
C GLU A 234 -12.97 -2.34 -19.50
N ALA A 235 -13.36 -1.58 -18.46
CA ALA A 235 -14.75 -1.50 -18.04
C ALA A 235 -15.66 -0.80 -19.06
N ILE A 236 -15.10 0.11 -19.87
CA ILE A 236 -15.84 0.79 -20.94
C ILE A 236 -15.91 -0.10 -22.19
N ASP A 237 -14.82 -0.79 -22.54
CA ASP A 237 -14.78 -1.70 -23.68
C ASP A 237 -15.80 -2.85 -23.53
N ASP A 238 -16.00 -3.35 -22.30
CA ASP A 238 -16.96 -4.41 -22.00
C ASP A 238 -18.41 -3.91 -21.83
N PHE A 239 -18.66 -2.59 -21.84
CA PHE A 239 -19.98 -2.02 -21.57
C PHE A 239 -20.77 -1.70 -22.85
N SER A 240 -21.91 -2.35 -23.00
CA SER A 240 -22.93 -2.03 -24.01
C SER A 240 -24.32 -2.17 -23.39
N LEU A 241 -25.29 -1.34 -23.81
CA LEU A 241 -26.67 -1.33 -23.30
C LEU A 241 -27.61 -2.18 -24.16
#